data_AF-A0A443IZ59-F1
#
_entry.id   AF-A0A443IZ59-F1
#
_cell.length_a   1.000
_cell.length_b   1.000
_cell.length_c   1.000
_cell.angle_alpha   90.00
_cell.angle_beta   90.00
_cell.angle_gamma   90.00
#
_symmetry.space_group_name_H-M   'P 1'
#
loop_
_entity.id
_entity.type
_entity.pdbx_description
1 polymer ?
#
loop_
_entity_poly.entity_id
_entity_poly.type
_entity_poly.pdbx_seq_one_letter_code
_entity_poly.pdbx_strand_id
1 'polypeptide(L)'
;MNTISSHSDDHTLGETNLKVKSFVKGDPSPFPDIDYSTTCVYELTDFTFRTPLEKMDVFNQLLEIPNPCEIWILPVTEEATSLLEDMPKDETYEKTAALFSMLSSVKEKIEADRTFLIAHKDYCSGIIRTLEKLGFTVTEKKQEELKSISLT
;
A
#
# COMPACT_ATOMS: atom_id res chain seq x y z
N MET A 1 -12.40 29.88 9.02
CA MET A 1 -13.15 28.79 8.37
C MET A 1 -12.68 28.75 6.92
N ASN A 2 -11.71 27.89 6.61
CA ASN A 2 -11.23 27.71 5.25
C ASN A 2 -11.69 26.33 4.77
N THR A 3 -12.67 26.34 3.88
CA THR A 3 -13.00 25.21 3.01
C THR A 3 -11.84 25.00 2.03
N ILE A 4 -11.15 23.87 2.14
CA ILE A 4 -10.19 23.42 1.13
C ILE A 4 -10.83 22.21 0.44
N SER A 5 -11.18 22.40 -0.82
CA SER A 5 -11.71 21.36 -1.70
C SER A 5 -10.63 20.32 -1.98
N SER A 6 -10.88 19.07 -1.61
CA SER A 6 -10.12 17.92 -2.08
C SER A 6 -10.39 17.75 -3.59
N HIS A 7 -9.40 18.06 -4.41
CA HIS A 7 -9.42 17.74 -5.83
C HIS A 7 -9.33 16.23 -6.01
N SER A 8 -10.49 15.59 -6.19
CA SER A 8 -10.59 14.26 -6.78
C SER A 8 -10.46 14.43 -8.29
N ASP A 9 -9.25 14.28 -8.83
CA ASP A 9 -9.06 14.15 -10.28
C ASP A 9 -9.58 12.77 -10.70
N ASP A 10 -10.87 12.77 -11.04
CA ASP A 10 -11.62 11.62 -11.53
C ASP A 10 -11.23 11.36 -13.00
N HIS A 11 -10.06 10.75 -13.20
CA HIS A 11 -9.69 10.19 -14.49
C HIS A 11 -10.47 8.90 -14.71
N THR A 12 -11.54 8.98 -15.50
CA THR A 12 -12.38 7.85 -15.90
C THR A 12 -11.60 6.87 -16.80
N LEU A 13 -10.79 6.00 -16.19
CA LEU A 13 -10.59 4.64 -16.71
C LEU A 13 -11.96 3.95 -16.60
N GLY A 14 -12.48 3.42 -17.72
CA GLY A 14 -13.85 2.87 -17.79
C GLY A 14 -14.18 1.96 -16.61
N GLU A 15 -15.40 2.08 -16.07
CA GLU A 15 -15.88 1.52 -14.79
C GLU A 15 -15.06 0.35 -14.23
N THR A 16 -13.91 0.67 -13.63
CA THR A 16 -13.09 -0.31 -12.94
C THR A 16 -13.66 -0.45 -11.53
N ASN A 17 -13.74 -1.68 -11.04
CA ASN A 17 -14.14 -1.94 -9.66
C ASN A 17 -13.05 -1.53 -8.66
N LEU A 18 -11.84 -1.24 -9.15
CA LEU A 18 -10.73 -0.71 -8.37
C LEU A 18 -10.77 0.82 -8.33
N LYS A 19 -10.78 1.38 -7.12
CA LYS A 19 -10.58 2.80 -6.87
C LYS A 19 -9.20 3.02 -6.27
N VAL A 20 -8.46 4.02 -6.75
CA VAL A 20 -7.16 4.37 -6.17
C VAL A 20 -7.30 5.71 -5.44
N LYS A 21 -6.85 5.76 -4.19
CA LYS A 21 -6.81 6.98 -3.36
C LYS A 21 -5.38 7.22 -2.91
N SER A 22 -4.84 8.40 -3.22
CA SER A 22 -3.56 8.86 -2.68
C SER A 22 -3.82 9.89 -1.59
N PHE A 23 -3.02 9.82 -0.53
CA PHE A 23 -3.06 10.76 0.59
C PHE A 23 -1.83 11.65 0.57
N VAL A 24 -1.92 12.84 1.15
CA VAL A 24 -0.76 13.75 1.27
C VAL A 24 -0.30 13.90 2.71
N LYS A 25 0.98 14.26 2.86
CA LYS A 25 1.60 14.56 4.15
C LYS A 25 0.82 15.65 4.89
N GLY A 26 0.46 15.40 6.14
CA GLY A 26 -0.33 16.30 6.98
C GLY A 26 -1.85 16.11 6.89
N ASP A 27 -2.35 15.22 6.02
CA ASP A 27 -3.75 14.81 6.04
C ASP A 27 -4.11 14.06 7.33
N PRO A 28 -5.38 14.12 7.78
CA PRO A 28 -5.85 13.24 8.84
C PRO A 28 -5.68 11.77 8.42
N SER A 29 -5.32 10.92 9.38
CA SER A 29 -5.26 9.47 9.16
C SER A 29 -6.61 8.99 8.61
N PRO A 30 -6.67 8.23 7.50
CA PRO A 30 -7.93 7.85 6.87
C PRO A 30 -8.56 6.58 7.48
N PHE A 31 -7.83 5.89 8.35
CA PHE A 31 -8.25 4.65 8.99
C PHE A 31 -9.38 4.76 10.05
N PRO A 32 -9.54 5.87 10.81
CA PRO A 32 -10.62 6.03 11.77
C PRO A 32 -12.03 5.95 11.16
N ASP A 33 -12.18 6.31 9.88
CA ASP A 33 -13.47 6.39 9.19
C ASP A 33 -13.90 5.07 8.54
N ILE A 34 -13.09 4.01 8.65
CA ILE A 34 -13.40 2.68 8.09
C ILE A 34 -14.38 1.92 8.99
N ASP A 35 -15.43 1.36 8.39
CA ASP A 35 -16.28 0.36 9.06
C ASP A 35 -15.62 -1.04 9.00
N TYR A 36 -14.85 -1.37 10.05
CA TYR A 36 -14.18 -2.67 10.21
C TYR A 36 -15.14 -3.84 10.46
N SER A 37 -16.44 -3.59 10.67
CA SER A 37 -17.43 -4.66 10.82
C SER A 37 -17.73 -5.33 9.47
N THR A 38 -17.67 -4.58 8.37
CA THR A 38 -17.94 -5.04 7.00
C THR A 38 -16.69 -5.05 6.12
N THR A 39 -15.65 -4.31 6.50
CA THR A 39 -14.46 -4.05 5.68
C THR A 39 -13.23 -4.69 6.29
N CYS A 40 -12.36 -5.22 5.42
CA CYS A 40 -11.02 -5.67 5.76
C CYS A 40 -9.98 -4.73 5.16
N VAL A 41 -8.88 -4.54 5.89
CA VAL A 41 -7.74 -3.72 5.48
C VAL A 41 -6.51 -4.61 5.41
N TYR A 42 -5.84 -4.59 4.26
CA TYR A 42 -4.59 -5.32 4.07
C TYR A 42 -3.50 -4.35 3.64
N GLU A 43 -2.29 -4.56 4.11
CA GLU A 43 -1.10 -3.93 3.57
C GLU A 43 -0.55 -4.77 2.41
N LEU A 44 -0.19 -4.08 1.32
CA LEU A 44 0.40 -4.67 0.12
C LEU A 44 1.85 -4.25 0.02
N THR A 45 2.74 -5.25 -0.04
CA THR A 45 4.18 -5.02 -0.24
C THR A 45 4.65 -5.76 -1.48
N ASP A 46 5.41 -5.07 -2.32
CA ASP A 46 5.99 -5.63 -3.55
C ASP A 46 7.51 -5.78 -3.44
N PHE A 47 7.97 -7.01 -3.24
CA PHE A 47 9.39 -7.36 -3.19
C PHE A 47 9.90 -7.96 -4.51
N THR A 48 9.12 -7.92 -5.58
CA THR A 48 9.50 -8.55 -6.85
C THR A 48 10.53 -7.77 -7.64
N PHE A 49 10.87 -6.55 -7.21
CA PHE A 49 11.82 -5.64 -7.88
C PHE A 49 11.55 -5.46 -9.40
N ARG A 50 10.28 -5.57 -9.80
CA ARG A 50 9.84 -5.47 -11.20
C ARG A 50 10.38 -4.23 -11.88
N THR A 51 10.75 -4.40 -13.14
CA THR A 51 11.04 -3.31 -14.07
C THR A 51 9.79 -2.42 -14.27
N PRO A 52 9.97 -1.17 -14.73
CA PRO A 52 8.83 -0.30 -15.00
C PRO A 52 7.78 -0.90 -15.95
N LEU A 53 8.22 -1.69 -16.94
CA LEU A 53 7.32 -2.36 -17.88
C LEU A 53 6.47 -3.43 -17.17
N GLU A 54 7.10 -4.29 -16.38
CA GLU A 54 6.40 -5.32 -15.60
C GLU A 54 5.44 -4.73 -14.58
N LYS A 55 5.77 -3.56 -13.98
CA LYS A 55 4.85 -2.84 -13.08
C LYS A 55 3.58 -2.37 -13.82
N MET A 56 3.72 -1.90 -15.06
CA MET A 56 2.58 -1.48 -15.86
C MET A 56 1.67 -2.68 -16.21
N ASP A 57 2.27 -3.83 -16.54
CA ASP A 57 1.51 -5.06 -16.83
C ASP A 57 0.74 -5.57 -15.60
N VAL A 58 1.35 -5.49 -14.41
CA VAL A 58 0.69 -5.83 -13.15
C VAL A 58 -0.43 -4.84 -12.83
N PHE A 59 -0.20 -3.54 -13.04
CA PHE A 59 -1.24 -2.52 -12.83
C PHE A 59 -2.46 -2.77 -13.72
N ASN A 60 -2.25 -3.11 -14.99
CA ASN A 60 -3.36 -3.46 -15.88
C ASN A 60 -4.16 -4.67 -15.37
N GLN A 61 -3.48 -5.69 -14.83
CA GLN A 61 -4.16 -6.84 -14.21
C GLN A 61 -4.93 -6.48 -12.94
N LEU A 62 -4.51 -5.45 -12.18
CA LEU A 62 -5.26 -4.95 -11.04
C LEU A 62 -6.58 -4.29 -11.45
N LEU A 63 -6.62 -3.62 -12.61
CA LEU A 63 -7.84 -3.00 -13.16
C LEU A 63 -8.90 -4.04 -13.55
N GLU A 64 -8.49 -5.29 -13.79
CA GLU A 64 -9.38 -6.40 -14.15
C GLU A 64 -10.01 -7.10 -12.94
N ILE A 65 -9.75 -6.64 -11.71
CA ILE A 65 -10.34 -7.23 -10.50
C ILE A 65 -11.88 -7.10 -10.57
N PRO A 66 -12.63 -8.22 -10.48
CA PRO A 66 -14.08 -8.20 -10.72
C PRO A 66 -14.89 -7.64 -9.53
N ASN A 67 -14.28 -7.54 -8.35
CA ASN A 67 -14.96 -7.15 -7.12
C ASN A 67 -14.57 -5.73 -6.69
N PRO A 68 -15.51 -4.93 -6.14
CA PRO A 68 -15.24 -3.56 -5.71
C PRO A 68 -14.17 -3.47 -4.64
N CYS A 69 -13.06 -2.78 -4.89
CA CYS A 69 -12.02 -2.57 -3.88
C CYS A 69 -11.36 -1.21 -4.04
N GLU A 70 -10.69 -0.77 -2.98
CA GLU A 70 -9.91 0.46 -2.99
C GLU A 70 -8.44 0.16 -2.69
N ILE A 71 -7.54 0.80 -3.41
CA ILE A 71 -6.11 0.85 -3.08
C ILE A 71 -5.80 2.24 -2.54
N TRP A 72 -5.25 2.30 -1.35
CA TRP A 72 -4.86 3.52 -0.66
C TRP A 72 -3.35 3.62 -0.61
N ILE A 73 -2.78 4.75 -1.03
CA ILE A 73 -1.34 5.02 -1.02
C ILE A 73 -1.09 6.13 -0.01
N LEU A 74 -0.39 5.80 1.07
CA LEU A 74 -0.12 6.69 2.19
C LEU A 74 1.38 7.00 2.28
N PRO A 75 1.79 8.28 2.18
CA PRO A 75 3.16 8.66 2.48
C PRO A 75 3.39 8.56 3.99
N VAL A 76 4.36 7.75 4.40
CA VAL A 76 4.77 7.61 5.80
C VAL A 76 6.23 7.93 5.96
N THR A 77 6.59 8.35 7.17
CA THR A 77 7.99 8.43 7.59
C THR A 77 8.30 7.20 8.45
N GLU A 78 9.22 6.35 8.00
CA GLU A 78 9.60 5.12 8.70
C GLU A 78 11.12 4.99 8.87
N GLU A 79 11.55 4.09 9.75
CA GLU A 79 12.97 3.79 9.94
C GLU A 79 13.52 3.13 8.67
N ALA A 80 14.70 3.55 8.22
CA ALA A 80 15.32 3.03 6.99
C ALA A 80 15.48 1.50 7.01
N THR A 81 15.56 0.89 8.19
CA THR A 81 15.72 -0.56 8.37
C THR A 81 14.41 -1.33 8.43
N SER A 82 13.25 -0.67 8.58
CA SER A 82 11.95 -1.34 8.69
C SER A 82 11.64 -2.19 7.45
N LEU A 83 12.00 -1.72 6.26
CA LEU A 83 11.84 -2.46 5.01
C LEU A 83 12.65 -3.77 4.95
N LEU A 84 13.70 -3.91 5.76
CA LEU A 84 14.50 -5.14 5.84
C LEU A 84 13.84 -6.22 6.69
N GLU A 85 12.96 -5.85 7.64
CA GLU A 85 12.30 -6.81 8.51
C GLU A 85 11.32 -7.70 7.73
N ASP A 86 10.63 -7.09 6.77
CA ASP A 86 9.59 -7.75 5.96
C ASP A 86 10.13 -8.38 4.67
N MET A 87 11.41 -8.13 4.33
CA MET A 87 12.00 -8.61 3.08
C MET A 87 12.32 -10.12 3.12
N PRO A 88 11.96 -10.88 2.07
CA PRO A 88 12.39 -12.28 1.92
C PRO A 88 13.92 -12.41 1.98
N LYS A 89 14.41 -13.38 2.77
CA LYS A 89 15.84 -13.65 2.94
C LYS A 89 16.41 -14.51 1.79
N ASP A 90 16.31 -13.99 0.57
CA ASP A 90 16.85 -14.61 -0.64
C ASP A 90 18.23 -14.03 -1.03
N GLU A 91 18.75 -14.42 -2.20
CA GLU A 91 20.06 -13.97 -2.70
C GLU A 91 20.18 -12.44 -2.89
N THR A 92 19.05 -11.72 -2.95
CA THR A 92 19.02 -10.26 -3.07
C THR A 92 18.99 -9.55 -1.72
N TYR A 93 18.66 -10.27 -0.64
CA TYR A 93 18.59 -9.72 0.72
C TYR A 93 19.92 -9.13 1.17
N GLU A 94 21.05 -9.81 0.95
CA GLU A 94 22.35 -9.31 1.43
C GLU A 94 22.76 -7.98 0.78
N LYS A 95 22.53 -7.85 -0.53
CA LYS A 95 22.84 -6.61 -1.27
C LYS A 95 21.92 -5.48 -0.84
N THR A 96 20.64 -5.78 -0.64
CA THR A 96 19.64 -4.81 -0.24
C THR A 96 19.83 -4.38 1.22
N ALA A 97 20.11 -5.31 2.12
CA ALA A 97 20.47 -5.05 3.51
C ALA A 97 21.73 -4.19 3.64
N ALA A 98 22.75 -4.44 2.82
CA ALA A 98 23.94 -3.59 2.79
C ALA A 98 23.60 -2.15 2.36
N LEU A 99 22.76 -1.99 1.33
CA LEU A 99 22.32 -0.67 0.87
C LEU A 99 21.52 0.08 1.95
N PHE A 100 20.55 -0.58 2.57
CA PHE A 100 19.74 0.04 3.62
C PHE A 100 20.52 0.31 4.91
N SER A 101 21.51 -0.52 5.24
CA SER A 101 22.46 -0.26 6.32
C SER A 101 23.35 0.97 6.04
N MET A 102 23.77 1.16 4.78
CA MET A 102 24.44 2.40 4.38
C MET A 102 23.49 3.59 4.45
N LEU A 103 22.25 3.46 4.00
CA LEU A 103 21.26 4.54 4.04
C LEU A 103 20.93 4.97 5.47
N SER A 104 20.75 4.02 6.40
CA SER A 104 20.48 4.31 7.81
C SER A 104 21.63 5.05 8.49
N SER A 105 22.87 4.82 8.05
CA SER A 105 24.04 5.59 8.53
C SER A 105 24.04 7.07 8.11
N VAL A 106 23.30 7.41 7.04
CA VAL A 106 23.17 8.79 6.53
C VAL A 106 21.89 9.45 7.03
N LYS A 107 20.77 8.70 7.02
CA LYS A 107 19.46 9.17 7.42
C LYS A 107 18.70 8.03 8.09
N GLU A 108 18.45 8.20 9.39
CA GLU A 108 17.74 7.22 10.22
C GLU A 108 16.32 6.94 9.68
N LYS A 109 15.63 8.00 9.23
CA LYS A 109 14.24 7.92 8.71
C LYS A 109 14.11 8.24 7.24
N ILE A 110 13.35 7.44 6.51
CA ILE A 110 13.04 7.63 5.10
C ILE A 110 11.55 7.93 4.91
N GLU A 111 11.23 8.61 3.80
CA GLU A 111 9.86 8.72 3.33
C GLU A 111 9.58 7.53 2.42
N ALA A 112 8.47 6.85 2.67
CA ALA A 112 8.06 5.66 1.94
C ALA A 112 6.55 5.68 1.73
N ASP A 113 6.12 5.13 0.59
CA ASP A 113 4.71 5.01 0.26
C ASP A 113 4.21 3.62 0.66
N ARG A 114 3.37 3.57 1.71
CA ARG A 114 2.70 2.33 2.12
C ARG A 114 1.40 2.17 1.35
N THR A 115 1.17 0.98 0.83
CA THR A 115 0.00 0.68 0.01
C THR A 115 -0.95 -0.24 0.77
N PHE A 116 -2.23 0.11 0.81
CA PHE A 116 -3.27 -0.66 1.50
C PHE A 116 -4.41 -1.03 0.57
N LEU A 117 -4.91 -2.24 0.69
CA LEU A 117 -6.14 -2.72 0.06
C LEU A 117 -7.30 -2.62 1.06
N ILE A 118 -8.37 -1.95 0.64
CA ILE A 118 -9.63 -1.87 1.36
C ILE A 118 -10.69 -2.64 0.56
N ALA A 119 -11.27 -3.68 1.16
CA ALA A 119 -12.26 -4.52 0.49
C ALA A 119 -13.31 -5.03 1.48
N HIS A 120 -14.53 -5.29 1.00
CA HIS A 120 -15.57 -5.94 1.81
C HIS A 120 -15.20 -7.40 2.13
N LYS A 121 -15.62 -7.87 3.29
CA LYS A 121 -15.36 -9.23 3.80
C LYS A 121 -15.81 -10.35 2.86
N ASP A 122 -16.90 -10.13 2.13
CA ASP A 122 -17.50 -11.15 1.25
C ASP A 122 -16.60 -11.54 0.08
N TYR A 123 -15.73 -10.65 -0.38
CA TYR A 123 -14.90 -10.86 -1.56
C TYR A 123 -13.40 -10.64 -1.34
N CYS A 124 -12.97 -10.28 -0.11
CA CYS A 124 -11.56 -10.06 0.21
C CYS A 124 -10.69 -11.29 -0.11
N SER A 125 -11.16 -12.49 0.21
CA SER A 125 -10.44 -13.74 -0.05
C SER A 125 -10.11 -13.96 -1.53
N GLY A 126 -11.03 -13.61 -2.42
CA GLY A 126 -10.82 -13.71 -3.87
C GLY A 126 -9.80 -12.70 -4.38
N ILE A 127 -9.85 -11.47 -3.86
CA ILE A 127 -8.92 -10.39 -4.24
C ILE A 127 -7.50 -10.70 -3.74
N ILE A 128 -7.35 -11.13 -2.49
CA ILE A 128 -6.06 -11.50 -1.90
C ILE A 128 -5.38 -12.58 -2.73
N ARG A 129 -6.13 -13.63 -3.12
CA ARG A 129 -5.59 -14.72 -3.94
C ARG A 129 -5.10 -14.23 -5.31
N THR A 130 -5.74 -13.21 -5.89
CA THR A 130 -5.27 -12.58 -7.13
C THR A 130 -3.99 -11.79 -6.88
N LEU A 131 -3.91 -11.02 -5.79
CA LEU A 131 -2.72 -10.24 -5.43
C LEU A 131 -1.50 -11.11 -5.13
N GLU A 132 -1.69 -12.20 -4.39
CA GLU A 132 -0.63 -13.19 -4.12
C GLU A 132 -0.10 -13.83 -5.41
N LYS A 133 -1.00 -14.15 -6.36
CA LYS A 133 -0.60 -14.69 -7.68
C LYS A 133 0.19 -13.67 -8.51
N LEU A 134 -0.15 -12.40 -8.39
CA LEU A 134 0.61 -11.33 -9.03
C LEU A 134 2.00 -11.21 -8.41
N GLY A 135 2.19 -11.65 -7.16
CA GLY A 135 3.46 -11.64 -6.43
C GLY A 135 3.51 -10.58 -5.32
N PHE A 136 2.37 -10.01 -4.93
CA PHE A 136 2.30 -9.13 -3.76
C PHE A 136 2.32 -9.94 -2.48
N THR A 137 3.04 -9.44 -1.49
CA THR A 137 2.91 -9.89 -0.10
C THR A 137 1.73 -9.15 0.52
N VAL A 138 0.75 -9.89 1.04
CA VAL A 138 -0.48 -9.33 1.59
C VAL A 138 -0.54 -9.62 3.08
N THR A 139 -0.63 -8.57 3.90
CA THR A 139 -0.71 -8.69 5.37
C THR A 139 -1.98 -8.05 5.89
N GLU A 140 -2.83 -8.80 6.59
CA GLU A 140 -4.02 -8.23 7.23
C GLU A 140 -3.63 -7.29 8.37
N LYS A 141 -4.23 -6.10 8.42
CA LYS A 141 -3.98 -5.11 9.46
C LYS A 141 -5.18 -4.92 10.33
N LYS A 142 -4.95 -4.99 11.65
CA LYS A 142 -5.99 -4.74 12.64
C LYS A 142 -6.15 -3.24 12.88
N GLN A 143 -7.33 -2.85 13.35
CA GLN A 143 -7.63 -1.44 13.62
C GLN A 143 -6.62 -0.80 14.58
N GLU A 144 -6.13 -1.54 15.57
CA GLU A 144 -5.15 -1.05 16.54
C GLU A 144 -3.80 -0.72 15.89
N GLU A 145 -3.39 -1.49 14.88
CA GLU A 145 -2.13 -1.32 14.14
C GLU A 145 -2.21 -0.15 13.15
N LEU A 146 -3.40 0.15 12.64
CA LEU A 146 -3.61 1.24 11.67
C LEU A 146 -3.74 2.61 12.35
N LYS A 147 -4.21 2.64 13.61
CA LYS A 147 -4.33 3.88 14.41
C LYS A 147 -2.99 4.53 14.73
N SER A 148 -1.90 3.77 14.71
CA SER A 148 -0.55 4.31 14.96
C SER A 148 0.10 4.92 13.71
N ILE A 149 -0.53 4.77 12.53
CA ILE A 149 0.01 5.31 11.28
C ILE A 149 -0.30 6.81 11.18
N SER A 150 0.74 7.62 11.28
CA SER A 150 0.68 9.05 11.07
C SER A 150 1.23 9.44 9.69
N LEU A 151 0.45 10.23 8.95
CA LEU A 151 0.86 10.89 7.71
C LEU A 151 1.74 12.11 8.06
N THR A 152 2.91 11.87 8.67
CA THR A 152 3.84 12.91 9.16
C THR A 152 4.78 13.42 8.13
#